data_AF-A0A536U2U3-F1
#
_entry.id   AF-A0A536U2U3-F1
#
_cell.length_a   1.000
_cell.length_b   1.000
_cell.length_c   1.000
_cell.angle_alpha   90.00
_cell.angle_beta   90.00
_cell.angle_gamma   90.00
#
_symmetry.space_group_name_H-M   'P 1'
#
loop_
_entity.id
_entity.type
_entity.pdbx_description
1 polymer ?
#
loop_
_entity_poly.entity_id
_entity_poly.type
_entity_poly.pdbx_seq_one_letter_code
_entity_poly.pdbx_strand_id
1 'polypeptide(L)'
;MIRADYAKWLARGHEHEQAGRPIDAMVCYRRAINSNKHSVEAQYRLGQLLRGLGRHKEARAAWRAGLALSPGDERLLLGVAGTARRAGAYSEAIDAYLRIGARMGVALSRVAQGDEAAYADLSTVLGNGAAYRRWDNLAITLAAAPPSAARSAFLLELGGSRISEFPPLLLALTAEEMIASGAFEQAREVLARAELLAQTIYDPEVLRRLALAEASSGSSKSWAERYALRCVELVASTPQVAWPRRTAGEPLRIAYLIMPGTPIVIGGVSVEPGAYLRAVVAAHPRERFAAKVYVVGDAAIESLAELLPATVALEKLVIPAEPAVARRVAESDPDALIDLTGMRAPLGLLLARRPARTLWTYPGLAGAHVAPLPMHALPALAASDEQVLTQHRLALERALGEACAGCRA
;
A
#
# COMPACT_ATOMS: atom_id res chain seq x y z
N MET A 1 20.59 42.68 29.00
CA MET A 1 19.30 42.02 29.28
C MET A 1 19.00 40.89 28.27
N ILE A 2 19.06 41.14 26.95
CA ILE A 2 18.75 40.18 25.86
C ILE A 2 19.39 38.78 25.98
N ARG A 3 20.69 38.68 26.33
CA ARG A 3 21.41 37.38 26.43
C ARG A 3 20.95 36.50 27.61
N ALA A 4 20.55 37.11 28.72
CA ALA A 4 20.17 36.39 29.94
C ALA A 4 18.80 35.72 29.78
N ASP A 5 17.84 36.41 29.16
CA ASP A 5 16.52 35.87 28.90
C ASP A 5 16.55 34.76 27.84
N TYR A 6 17.37 34.91 26.80
CA TYR A 6 17.58 33.86 25.80
C TYR A 6 18.07 32.55 26.42
N ALA A 7 19.17 32.59 27.18
CA ALA A 7 19.78 31.39 27.75
C ALA A 7 18.81 30.69 28.72
N LYS A 8 18.08 31.47 29.52
CA LYS A 8 17.03 30.98 30.42
C LYS A 8 15.92 30.25 29.66
N TRP A 9 15.39 30.86 28.60
CA TRP A 9 14.31 30.24 27.82
C TRP A 9 14.78 29.00 27.04
N LEU A 10 16.02 29.00 26.53
CA LEU A 10 16.60 27.85 25.86
C LEU A 10 16.77 26.66 26.82
N ALA A 11 17.39 26.90 27.99
CA ALA A 11 17.62 25.86 29.00
C ALA A 11 16.29 25.29 29.51
N ARG A 12 15.33 26.16 29.83
CA ARG A 12 13.99 25.73 30.25
C ARG A 12 13.26 24.93 29.16
N GLY A 13 13.40 25.33 27.90
CA GLY A 13 12.85 24.57 26.78
C GLY A 13 13.39 23.15 26.71
N HIS A 14 14.69 22.99 26.92
CA HIS A 14 15.36 21.69 26.97
C HIS A 14 14.88 20.84 28.15
N GLU A 15 14.73 21.42 29.34
CA GLU A 15 14.17 20.72 30.51
C GLU A 15 12.74 20.21 30.27
N HIS A 16 11.88 21.03 29.65
CA HIS A 16 10.53 20.61 29.29
C HIS A 16 10.53 19.50 28.24
N GLU A 17 11.44 19.55 27.26
CA GLU A 17 11.59 18.52 26.25
C GLU A 17 12.01 17.18 26.88
N GLN A 18 13.02 17.18 27.74
CA GLN A 18 13.47 16.00 28.48
C GLN A 18 12.39 15.42 29.39
N ALA A 19 11.53 16.28 29.94
CA ALA A 19 10.43 15.85 30.80
C ALA A 19 9.15 15.44 30.03
N GLY A 20 9.21 15.29 28.70
CA GLY A 20 8.07 14.86 27.90
C GLY A 20 6.93 15.89 27.83
N ARG A 21 7.22 17.17 28.02
CA ARG A 21 6.26 18.29 27.94
C ARG A 21 6.50 19.12 26.67
N PRO A 22 6.13 18.60 25.48
CA PRO A 22 6.55 19.19 24.21
C PRO A 22 5.88 20.55 23.93
N ILE A 23 4.67 20.79 24.44
CA ILE A 23 4.00 22.09 24.26
C ILE A 23 4.73 23.19 25.03
N ASP A 24 5.10 22.93 26.29
CA ASP A 24 5.85 23.88 27.11
C ASP A 24 7.24 24.15 26.52
N ALA A 25 7.93 23.10 26.05
CA ALA A 25 9.21 23.21 25.39
C ALA A 25 9.13 24.12 24.15
N MET A 26 8.08 23.95 23.35
CA MET A 26 7.82 24.77 22.16
C MET A 26 7.61 26.24 22.53
N VAL A 27 6.83 26.53 23.58
CA VAL A 27 6.64 27.90 24.08
C VAL A 27 7.97 28.50 24.52
N CYS A 28 8.79 27.74 25.25
CA CYS A 28 10.11 28.19 25.70
C CYS A 28 11.06 28.46 24.52
N TYR A 29 11.13 27.58 23.53
CA TYR A 29 11.96 27.81 22.34
C TYR A 29 11.49 29.01 21.51
N ARG A 30 10.17 29.23 21.38
CA ARG A 30 9.64 30.45 20.73
C ARG A 30 10.01 31.71 21.53
N ARG A 31 9.97 31.68 22.87
CA ARG A 31 10.44 32.78 23.72
C ARG A 31 11.95 33.01 23.60
N ALA A 32 12.74 31.95 23.47
CA ALA A 32 14.18 32.05 23.20
C ALA A 32 14.43 32.73 21.83
N ILE A 33 13.71 32.36 20.78
CA ILE A 33 13.80 33.00 19.45
C ILE A 33 13.36 34.46 19.49
N ASN A 34 12.30 34.78 20.23
CA ASN A 34 11.85 36.18 20.40
C ASN A 34 12.90 37.02 21.15
N SER A 35 13.59 36.42 22.13
CA SER A 35 14.67 37.06 22.88
C SER A 35 15.93 37.19 22.02
N ASN A 36 16.23 36.22 21.14
CA ASN A 36 17.34 36.29 20.20
C ASN A 36 16.95 35.68 18.84
N LYS A 37 16.60 36.55 17.89
CA LYS A 37 16.17 36.16 16.54
C LYS A 37 17.27 35.47 15.72
N HIS A 38 18.53 35.65 16.09
CA HIS A 38 19.70 35.08 15.40
C HIS A 38 20.17 33.74 16.03
N SER A 39 19.36 33.13 16.89
CA SER A 39 19.72 31.85 17.51
C SER A 39 19.46 30.65 16.59
N VAL A 40 20.52 30.18 15.94
CA VAL A 40 20.53 28.91 15.18
C VAL A 40 20.09 27.73 16.06
N GLU A 41 20.56 27.68 17.31
CA GLU A 41 20.26 26.58 18.24
C GLU A 41 18.77 26.53 18.62
N ALA A 42 18.14 27.68 18.90
CA ALA A 42 16.71 27.69 19.22
C ALA A 42 15.84 27.31 18.02
N GLN A 43 16.24 27.72 16.82
CA GLN A 43 15.58 27.31 15.57
C GLN A 43 15.73 25.80 15.31
N TYR A 44 16.94 25.26 15.54
CA TYR A 44 17.21 23.82 15.44
C TYR A 44 16.31 23.01 16.38
N ARG A 45 16.28 23.37 17.67
CA ARG A 45 15.49 22.67 18.69
C ARG A 45 13.99 22.79 18.46
N LEU A 46 13.50 23.98 18.08
CA LEU A 46 12.10 24.16 17.71
C LEU A 46 11.72 23.24 16.54
N GLY A 47 12.56 23.16 15.51
CA GLY A 47 12.28 22.27 14.37
C GLY A 47 12.31 20.78 14.74
N GLN A 48 13.23 20.33 15.61
CA GLN A 48 13.25 18.95 16.09
C GLN A 48 11.98 18.59 16.85
N LEU A 49 11.59 19.47 17.78
CA LEU A 49 10.39 19.30 18.58
C LEU A 49 9.12 19.26 17.71
N LEU A 50 9.01 20.19 16.75
CA LEU A 50 7.89 20.22 15.79
C LEU A 50 7.85 18.96 14.92
N ARG A 51 9.02 18.44 14.50
CA ARG A 51 9.08 17.18 13.76
C ARG A 51 8.59 16.02 14.63
N GLY A 52 8.99 15.94 15.90
CA GLY A 52 8.53 14.91 16.85
C GLY A 52 7.02 14.96 17.07
N LEU A 53 6.42 16.14 16.99
CA LEU A 53 4.97 16.37 17.04
C LEU A 53 4.24 16.12 15.69
N GLY A 54 4.91 15.62 14.65
CA GLY A 54 4.32 15.42 13.32
C GLY A 54 4.09 16.71 12.51
N ARG A 55 4.45 17.88 13.04
CA ARG A 55 4.27 19.20 12.40
C ARG A 55 5.40 19.49 11.41
N HIS A 56 5.52 18.63 10.39
CA HIS A 56 6.66 18.63 9.47
C HIS A 56 6.84 19.93 8.67
N LYS A 57 5.75 20.59 8.28
CA LYS A 57 5.80 21.88 7.55
C LYS A 57 6.44 22.97 8.40
N GLU A 58 6.02 23.09 9.66
CA GLU A 58 6.56 24.09 10.59
C GLU A 58 7.98 23.76 11.03
N ALA A 59 8.30 22.46 11.19
CA ALA A 59 9.67 22.02 11.46
C ALA A 59 10.63 22.47 10.35
N ARG A 60 10.25 22.25 9.08
CA ARG A 60 11.03 22.69 7.92
C ARG A 60 11.16 24.22 7.87
N ALA A 61 10.11 24.97 8.21
CA ALA A 61 10.17 26.43 8.28
C ALA A 61 11.14 26.95 9.35
N ALA A 62 11.10 26.37 10.56
CA ALA A 62 12.04 26.72 11.64
C ALA A 62 13.50 26.44 11.23
N TRP A 63 13.76 25.29 10.61
CA TRP A 63 15.11 24.98 10.14
C TRP A 63 15.57 25.85 8.97
N ARG A 64 14.69 26.22 8.02
CA ARG A 64 15.02 27.20 6.96
C ARG A 64 15.36 28.57 7.55
N ALA A 65 14.65 29.01 8.60
CA ALA A 65 14.99 30.24 9.31
C ALA A 65 16.37 30.15 9.97
N GLY A 66 16.72 28.99 10.55
CA GLY A 66 18.07 28.73 11.04
C GLY A 66 19.14 28.76 9.93
N LEU A 67 18.84 28.20 8.75
CA LEU A 67 19.77 28.18 7.60
C LEU A 67 19.99 29.56 7.00
N ALA A 68 19.01 30.46 7.07
CA ALA A 68 19.21 31.85 6.69
C ALA A 68 20.26 32.56 7.57
N LEU A 69 20.45 32.10 8.81
CA LEU A 69 21.44 32.62 9.76
C LEU A 69 22.79 31.90 9.66
N SER A 70 22.76 30.59 9.45
CA SER A 70 23.95 29.75 9.27
C SER A 70 23.71 28.78 8.11
N PRO A 71 24.05 29.18 6.87
CA PRO A 71 23.78 28.37 5.69
C PRO A 71 24.39 26.98 5.76
N GLY A 72 25.57 26.82 6.38
CA GLY A 72 26.32 25.57 6.44
C GLY A 72 26.02 24.68 7.65
N ASP A 73 25.04 25.01 8.51
CA ASP A 73 24.75 24.15 9.68
C ASP A 73 24.21 22.79 9.21
N GLU A 74 25.04 21.75 9.33
CA GLU A 74 24.73 20.40 8.85
C GLU A 74 23.47 19.81 9.50
N ARG A 75 23.21 20.14 10.78
CA ARG A 75 22.07 19.61 11.52
C ARG A 75 20.76 20.16 10.94
N LEU A 76 20.77 21.45 10.59
CA LEU A 76 19.67 22.11 9.90
C LEU A 76 19.50 21.60 8.47
N LEU A 77 20.60 21.46 7.71
CA LEU A 77 20.57 20.91 6.35
C LEU A 77 19.99 19.49 6.33
N LEU A 78 20.41 18.63 7.26
CA LEU A 78 19.87 17.27 7.39
C LEU A 78 18.38 17.27 7.74
N GLY A 79 17.95 18.18 8.63
CA GLY A 79 16.54 18.35 8.98
C GLY A 79 15.68 18.79 7.80
N VAL A 80 16.13 19.82 7.07
CA VAL A 80 15.48 20.30 5.84
C VAL A 80 15.45 19.21 4.79
N ALA A 81 16.58 18.55 4.50
CA ALA A 81 16.66 17.51 3.48
C ALA A 81 15.66 16.36 3.76
N GLY A 82 15.66 15.85 4.99
CA GLY A 82 14.77 14.76 5.38
C GLY A 82 13.28 15.12 5.36
N THR A 83 12.91 16.36 5.73
CA THR A 83 11.52 16.84 5.67
C THR A 83 11.09 17.20 4.25
N ALA A 84 11.97 17.77 3.45
CA ALA A 84 11.74 18.08 2.04
C ALA A 84 11.48 16.79 1.25
N ARG A 85 12.30 15.75 1.43
CA ARG A 85 12.11 14.45 0.77
C ARG A 85 10.76 13.81 1.13
N ARG A 86 10.38 13.81 2.42
CA ARG A 86 9.07 13.29 2.85
C ARG A 86 7.89 14.11 2.32
N ALA A 87 8.10 15.38 2.00
CA ALA A 87 7.08 16.25 1.43
C ALA A 87 7.04 16.22 -0.10
N GLY A 88 7.81 15.34 -0.76
CA GLY A 88 7.93 15.29 -2.23
C GLY A 88 8.73 16.45 -2.83
N ALA A 89 9.31 17.34 -2.02
CA ALA A 89 10.15 18.45 -2.47
C ALA A 89 11.59 17.96 -2.70
N TYR A 90 11.74 17.02 -3.64
CA TYR A 90 12.97 16.27 -3.84
C TYR A 90 14.17 17.13 -4.28
N SER A 91 13.96 18.16 -5.10
CA SER A 91 15.06 19.06 -5.52
C SER A 91 15.69 19.77 -4.31
N GLU A 92 14.88 20.32 -3.40
CA GLU A 92 15.39 20.93 -2.16
C GLU A 92 16.06 19.90 -1.25
N ALA A 93 15.57 18.65 -1.24
CA ALA A 93 16.21 17.58 -0.49
C ALA A 93 17.59 17.25 -1.05
N ILE A 94 17.71 17.12 -2.36
CA ILE A 94 18.97 16.83 -3.08
C ILE A 94 19.98 17.94 -2.80
N ASP A 95 19.60 19.21 -2.98
CA ASP A 95 20.48 20.36 -2.72
C ASP A 95 21.00 20.34 -1.28
N ALA A 96 20.13 20.13 -0.30
CA ALA A 96 20.51 20.08 1.10
C ALA A 96 21.40 18.86 1.43
N TYR A 97 21.15 17.69 0.86
CA TYR A 97 21.98 16.51 1.03
C TYR A 97 23.36 16.64 0.38
N LEU A 98 23.45 17.24 -0.82
CA LEU A 98 24.71 17.49 -1.51
C LEU A 98 25.65 18.38 -0.68
N ARG A 99 25.09 19.41 -0.03
CA ARG A 99 25.85 20.35 0.81
C ARG A 99 26.48 19.72 2.06
N ILE A 100 25.99 18.56 2.49
CA ILE A 100 26.53 17.79 3.63
C ILE A 100 27.15 16.45 3.19
N GLY A 101 27.37 16.25 1.89
CA GLY A 101 27.96 15.01 1.36
C GLY A 101 27.14 13.74 1.60
N ALA A 102 25.84 13.85 1.89
CA ALA A 102 24.98 12.72 2.24
C ALA A 102 24.48 11.97 0.98
N ARG A 103 25.38 11.23 0.33
CA ARG A 103 25.14 10.51 -0.93
C ARG A 103 23.91 9.61 -0.93
N MET A 104 23.65 8.88 0.16
CA MET A 104 22.44 8.06 0.31
C MET A 104 21.16 8.90 0.25
N GLY A 105 21.15 10.09 0.88
CA GLY A 105 20.00 10.99 0.84
C GLY A 105 19.72 11.53 -0.57
N VAL A 106 20.78 11.83 -1.33
CA VAL A 106 20.69 12.23 -2.74
C VAL A 106 20.09 11.11 -3.58
N ALA A 107 20.67 9.91 -3.52
CA ALA A 107 20.23 8.77 -4.32
C ALA A 107 18.77 8.40 -4.03
N LEU A 108 18.37 8.32 -2.74
CA LEU A 108 16.97 8.06 -2.38
C LEU A 108 16.00 9.15 -2.87
N SER A 109 16.43 10.41 -2.89
CA SER A 109 15.57 11.50 -3.38
C SER A 109 15.41 11.47 -4.90
N ARG A 110 16.47 11.09 -5.64
CA ARG A 110 16.43 10.90 -7.09
C ARG A 110 15.59 9.68 -7.50
N VAL A 111 15.75 8.54 -6.81
CA VAL A 111 14.89 7.36 -7.03
C VAL A 111 13.42 7.70 -6.78
N ALA A 112 13.12 8.48 -5.73
CA ALA A 112 11.76 8.92 -5.46
C ALA A 112 11.20 9.89 -6.54
N GLN A 113 12.05 10.54 -7.33
CA GLN A 113 11.66 11.32 -8.52
C GLN A 113 11.50 10.46 -9.78
N GLY A 114 11.80 9.16 -9.72
CA GLY A 114 11.79 8.27 -10.88
C GLY A 114 13.07 8.32 -11.73
N ASP A 115 14.18 8.85 -11.19
CA ASP A 115 15.47 8.83 -11.89
C ASP A 115 16.12 7.45 -11.81
N GLU A 116 16.09 6.73 -12.93
CA GLU A 116 16.64 5.37 -13.04
C GLU A 116 18.16 5.31 -12.89
N ALA A 117 18.89 6.38 -13.23
CA ALA A 117 20.35 6.40 -13.06
C ALA A 117 20.76 6.36 -11.57
N ALA A 118 19.87 6.79 -10.67
CA ALA A 118 20.13 6.81 -9.24
C ALA A 118 20.21 5.41 -8.59
N TYR A 119 19.76 4.35 -9.28
CA TYR A 119 19.95 2.98 -8.79
C TYR A 119 21.43 2.58 -8.78
N ALA A 120 22.23 3.01 -9.77
CA ALA A 120 23.67 2.77 -9.79
C ALA A 120 24.38 3.51 -8.64
N ASP A 121 23.91 4.71 -8.29
CA ASP A 121 24.40 5.44 -7.12
C ASP A 121 24.07 4.67 -5.82
N LEU A 122 22.86 4.09 -5.71
CA LEU A 122 22.49 3.25 -4.57
C LEU A 122 23.39 2.01 -4.46
N SER A 123 23.62 1.28 -5.56
CA SER A 123 24.53 0.11 -5.57
C SER A 123 25.94 0.53 -5.15
N THR A 124 26.44 1.67 -5.63
CA THR A 124 27.75 2.20 -5.23
C THR A 124 27.82 2.55 -3.75
N VAL A 125 26.78 3.18 -3.19
CA VAL A 125 26.75 3.55 -1.77
C VAL A 125 26.65 2.31 -0.87
N LEU A 126 25.85 1.32 -1.28
CA LEU A 126 25.61 0.09 -0.51
C LEU A 126 26.73 -0.96 -0.67
N GLY A 127 27.44 -0.96 -1.80
CA GLY A 127 28.50 -1.91 -2.17
C GLY A 127 29.81 -1.76 -1.39
N ASN A 128 29.95 -0.74 -0.54
CA ASN A 128 31.18 -0.49 0.25
C ASN A 128 31.38 -1.45 1.44
N GLY A 129 30.74 -2.63 1.47
CA GLY A 129 30.89 -3.65 2.52
C GLY A 129 30.45 -3.24 3.93
N ALA A 130 29.99 -1.99 4.12
CA ALA A 130 29.56 -1.48 5.40
C ALA A 130 28.16 -2.01 5.76
N ALA A 131 27.97 -2.34 7.04
CA ALA A 131 26.66 -2.63 7.60
C ALA A 131 25.75 -1.40 7.40
N TYR A 132 24.74 -1.52 6.56
CA TYR A 132 23.76 -0.46 6.34
C TYR A 132 22.61 -0.65 7.32
N ARG A 133 22.31 0.35 8.14
CA ARG A 133 21.30 0.22 9.22
C ARG A 133 19.97 0.90 8.91
N ARG A 134 19.83 1.55 7.75
CA ARG A 134 18.65 2.36 7.39
C ARG A 134 17.84 1.73 6.26
N TRP A 135 17.70 0.41 6.29
CA TRP A 135 16.97 -0.35 5.27
C TRP A 135 15.52 0.09 5.12
N ASP A 136 14.83 0.51 6.20
CA ASP A 136 13.43 0.93 6.12
C ASP A 136 13.23 2.12 5.18
N ASN A 137 14.15 3.09 5.20
CA ASN A 137 14.07 4.23 4.30
C ASN A 137 14.26 3.83 2.83
N LEU A 138 15.12 2.84 2.59
CA LEU A 138 15.32 2.29 1.25
C LEU A 138 14.05 1.54 0.81
N ALA A 139 13.54 0.63 1.65
CA ALA A 139 12.35 -0.17 1.39
C ALA A 139 11.13 0.71 1.07
N ILE A 140 10.87 1.74 1.88
CA ILE A 140 9.77 2.70 1.65
C ILE A 140 9.96 3.44 0.32
N THR A 141 11.19 3.85 0.01
CA THR A 141 11.48 4.57 -1.24
C THR A 141 11.28 3.67 -2.45
N LEU A 142 11.74 2.40 -2.40
CA LEU A 142 11.55 1.41 -3.46
C LEU A 142 10.10 0.96 -3.61
N ALA A 143 9.32 0.94 -2.52
CA ALA A 143 7.89 0.63 -2.57
C ALA A 143 7.10 1.73 -3.30
N ALA A 144 7.52 3.00 -3.15
CA ALA A 144 6.88 4.15 -3.80
C ALA A 144 7.43 4.46 -5.20
N ALA A 145 8.64 3.98 -5.51
CA ALA A 145 9.25 4.18 -6.83
C ALA A 145 8.46 3.45 -7.92
N PRO A 146 8.31 4.05 -9.11
CA PRO A 146 7.62 3.40 -10.22
C PRO A 146 8.35 2.11 -10.63
N PRO A 147 7.63 1.09 -11.13
CA PRO A 147 8.25 -0.09 -11.72
C PRO A 147 9.16 0.32 -12.89
N SER A 148 10.40 -0.18 -12.90
CA SER A 148 11.35 0.02 -13.99
C SER A 148 12.38 -1.10 -14.03
N ALA A 149 13.02 -1.30 -15.18
CA ALA A 149 14.09 -2.30 -15.33
C ALA A 149 15.26 -2.04 -14.37
N ALA A 150 15.61 -0.77 -14.14
CA ALA A 150 16.66 -0.40 -13.19
C ALA A 150 16.28 -0.76 -11.74
N ARG A 151 15.01 -0.55 -11.35
CA ARG A 151 14.50 -0.95 -10.04
C ARG A 151 14.54 -2.47 -9.86
N SER A 152 14.11 -3.20 -10.88
CA SER A 152 14.12 -4.67 -10.89
C SER A 152 15.54 -5.21 -10.73
N ALA A 153 16.47 -4.74 -11.56
CA ALA A 153 17.87 -5.13 -11.49
C ALA A 153 18.48 -4.85 -10.10
N PHE A 154 18.19 -3.68 -9.53
CA PHE A 154 18.68 -3.31 -8.20
C PHE A 154 18.15 -4.22 -7.08
N LEU A 155 16.86 -4.55 -7.09
CA LEU A 155 16.26 -5.46 -6.09
C LEU A 155 16.84 -6.87 -6.17
N LEU A 156 17.07 -7.38 -7.39
CA LEU A 156 17.68 -8.68 -7.63
C LEU A 156 19.15 -8.71 -7.17
N GLU A 157 19.94 -7.68 -7.51
CA GLU A 157 21.33 -7.54 -7.08
C GLU A 157 21.44 -7.55 -5.55
N LEU A 158 20.65 -6.71 -4.87
CA LEU A 158 20.67 -6.57 -3.42
C LEU A 158 20.19 -7.86 -2.73
N GLY A 159 19.16 -8.50 -3.30
CA GLY A 159 18.60 -9.76 -2.81
C GLY A 159 19.53 -10.96 -2.96
N GLY A 160 20.53 -10.90 -3.84
CA GLY A 160 21.48 -12.01 -4.03
C GLY A 160 22.48 -12.20 -2.88
N SER A 161 22.67 -11.20 -2.02
CA SER A 161 23.76 -11.24 -1.02
C SER A 161 23.43 -10.70 0.37
N ARG A 162 22.34 -9.94 0.54
CA ARG A 162 22.07 -9.18 1.79
C ARG A 162 20.72 -9.44 2.45
N ILE A 163 20.00 -10.49 2.04
CA ILE A 163 18.65 -10.79 2.55
C ILE A 163 18.58 -10.96 4.07
N SER A 164 19.70 -11.37 4.70
CA SER A 164 19.79 -11.51 6.16
C SER A 164 19.64 -10.17 6.90
N GLU A 165 19.99 -9.05 6.25
CA GLU A 165 19.91 -7.70 6.80
C GLU A 165 18.57 -7.01 6.53
N PHE A 166 17.73 -7.58 5.66
CA PHE A 166 16.54 -6.89 5.16
C PHE A 166 15.42 -6.81 6.20
N PRO A 167 14.76 -5.65 6.33
CA PRO A 167 13.51 -5.52 7.03
C PRO A 167 12.38 -6.19 6.23
N PRO A 168 11.25 -6.52 6.88
CA PRO A 168 10.13 -7.23 6.26
C PRO A 168 9.64 -6.65 4.93
N LEU A 169 9.51 -5.32 4.82
CA LEU A 169 9.06 -4.68 3.59
C LEU A 169 10.04 -4.92 2.43
N LEU A 170 11.34 -4.88 2.69
CA LEU A 170 12.34 -5.10 1.63
C LEU A 170 12.36 -6.57 1.19
N LEU A 171 12.23 -7.51 2.13
CA LEU A 171 12.03 -8.93 1.80
C LEU A 171 10.82 -9.12 0.89
N ALA A 172 9.68 -8.50 1.22
CA ALA A 172 8.47 -8.62 0.42
C ALA A 172 8.65 -8.07 -1.01
N LEU A 173 9.26 -6.89 -1.16
CA LEU A 173 9.55 -6.30 -2.47
C LEU A 173 10.50 -7.17 -3.31
N THR A 174 11.55 -7.70 -2.68
CA THR A 174 12.52 -8.57 -3.35
C THR A 174 11.89 -9.90 -3.77
N ALA A 175 11.05 -10.50 -2.92
CA ALA A 175 10.34 -11.74 -3.27
C ALA A 175 9.40 -11.52 -4.46
N GLU A 176 8.61 -10.44 -4.47
CA GLU A 176 7.75 -10.09 -5.60
C GLU A 176 8.54 -9.93 -6.90
N GLU A 177 9.69 -9.24 -6.85
CA GLU A 177 10.56 -9.03 -8.00
C GLU A 177 11.14 -10.34 -8.54
N MET A 178 11.60 -11.21 -7.64
CA MET A 178 12.13 -12.52 -8.02
C MET A 178 11.07 -13.39 -8.68
N ILE A 179 9.84 -13.40 -8.15
CA ILE A 179 8.71 -14.08 -8.79
C ILE A 179 8.43 -13.51 -10.18
N ALA A 180 8.36 -12.19 -10.31
CA ALA A 180 8.11 -11.53 -11.60
C ALA A 180 9.20 -11.85 -12.64
N SER A 181 10.44 -12.04 -12.18
CA SER A 181 11.60 -12.40 -13.02
C SER A 181 11.79 -13.90 -13.24
N GLY A 182 10.92 -14.77 -12.70
CA GLY A 182 11.03 -16.22 -12.79
C GLY A 182 12.10 -16.86 -11.89
N ALA A 183 12.67 -16.08 -10.98
CA ALA A 183 13.66 -16.47 -9.97
C ALA A 183 12.99 -17.18 -8.76
N PHE A 184 12.23 -18.25 -9.02
CA PHE A 184 11.38 -18.90 -8.01
C PHE A 184 12.15 -19.50 -6.83
N GLU A 185 13.36 -20.04 -7.05
CA GLU A 185 14.20 -20.59 -5.97
C GLU A 185 14.67 -19.47 -5.03
N GLN A 186 15.19 -18.38 -5.58
CA GLN A 186 15.63 -17.25 -4.76
C GLN A 186 14.44 -16.61 -4.02
N ALA A 187 13.27 -16.54 -4.65
CA ALA A 187 12.05 -16.09 -3.97
C ALA A 187 11.70 -16.96 -2.76
N ARG A 188 11.87 -18.29 -2.84
CA ARG A 188 11.66 -19.20 -1.70
C ARG A 188 12.64 -18.94 -0.56
N GLU A 189 13.90 -18.65 -0.86
CA GLU A 189 14.90 -18.28 0.16
C GLU A 189 14.50 -16.99 0.90
N VAL A 190 14.03 -15.98 0.15
CA VAL A 190 13.54 -14.73 0.73
C VAL A 190 12.29 -14.95 1.59
N LEU A 191 11.35 -15.78 1.13
CA LEU A 191 10.15 -16.14 1.90
C LEU A 191 10.51 -16.91 3.18
N ALA A 192 11.45 -17.85 3.12
CA ALA A 192 11.96 -18.55 4.30
C ALA A 192 12.62 -17.58 5.29
N ARG A 193 13.33 -16.56 4.81
CA ARG A 193 13.86 -15.49 5.66
C ARG A 193 12.76 -14.66 6.29
N ALA A 194 11.71 -14.31 5.54
CA ALA A 194 10.55 -13.58 6.08
C ALA A 194 9.82 -14.40 7.16
N GLU A 195 9.78 -15.73 7.02
CA GLU A 195 9.12 -16.63 7.98
C GLU A 195 9.77 -16.56 9.37
N LEU A 196 11.11 -16.42 9.42
CA LEU A 196 11.84 -16.22 10.68
C LEU A 196 11.45 -14.93 11.41
N LEU A 197 10.88 -13.95 10.69
CA LEU A 197 10.44 -12.67 11.22
C LEU A 197 8.93 -12.59 11.42
N ALA A 198 8.15 -13.62 11.05
CA ALA A 198 6.70 -13.56 10.90
C ALA A 198 5.95 -12.97 12.10
N GLN A 199 6.38 -13.29 13.33
CA GLN A 199 5.78 -12.78 14.57
C GLN A 199 5.96 -11.27 14.81
N THR A 200 6.81 -10.61 14.01
CA THR A 200 7.07 -9.17 14.11
C THR A 200 6.43 -8.38 12.97
N ILE A 201 5.78 -9.05 12.02
CA ILE A 201 5.21 -8.42 10.83
C ILE A 201 3.73 -8.15 11.07
N TYR A 202 3.42 -6.88 11.37
CA TYR A 202 2.05 -6.42 11.65
C TYR A 202 1.45 -5.55 10.55
N ASP A 203 2.29 -5.10 9.61
CA ASP A 203 1.86 -4.25 8.49
C ASP A 203 1.09 -5.12 7.47
N PRO A 204 -0.20 -4.85 7.24
CA PRO A 204 -1.01 -5.63 6.31
C PRO A 204 -0.48 -5.57 4.88
N GLU A 205 0.20 -4.49 4.48
CA GLU A 205 0.77 -4.39 3.14
C GLU A 205 1.95 -5.34 2.97
N VAL A 206 2.81 -5.45 3.98
CA VAL A 206 3.93 -6.42 3.96
C VAL A 206 3.39 -7.86 3.90
N LEU A 207 2.40 -8.18 4.74
CA LEU A 207 1.77 -9.51 4.74
C LEU A 207 1.13 -9.85 3.40
N ARG A 208 0.41 -8.90 2.78
CA ARG A 208 -0.20 -9.08 1.46
C ARG A 208 0.82 -9.39 0.38
N ARG A 209 1.93 -8.64 0.34
CA ARG A 209 2.99 -8.81 -0.66
C ARG A 209 3.69 -10.16 -0.52
N LEU A 210 4.01 -10.56 0.71
CA LEU A 210 4.55 -11.89 0.99
C LEU A 210 3.57 -12.99 0.58
N ALA A 211 2.28 -12.82 0.86
CA ALA A 211 1.24 -13.77 0.45
C ALA A 211 1.09 -13.88 -1.06
N LEU A 212 1.22 -12.77 -1.79
CA LEU A 212 1.21 -12.77 -3.25
C LEU A 212 2.42 -13.52 -3.83
N ALA A 213 3.62 -13.26 -3.30
CA ALA A 213 4.83 -13.98 -3.69
C ALA A 213 4.76 -15.48 -3.33
N GLU A 214 4.24 -15.83 -2.14
CA GLU A 214 4.03 -17.21 -1.70
C GLU A 214 3.11 -17.96 -2.66
N ALA A 215 1.98 -17.35 -3.04
CA ALA A 215 1.00 -17.95 -3.96
C ALA A 215 1.58 -18.30 -5.34
N SER A 216 2.57 -17.55 -5.82
CA SER A 216 3.23 -17.79 -7.11
C SER A 216 4.40 -18.77 -7.05
N SER A 217 4.91 -19.10 -5.85
CA SER A 217 6.04 -20.04 -5.66
C SER A 217 5.61 -21.49 -5.42
N GLY A 218 4.29 -21.76 -5.31
CA GLY A 218 3.74 -23.10 -5.06
C GLY A 218 3.86 -23.59 -3.61
N SER A 219 4.05 -22.68 -2.66
CA SER A 219 4.23 -22.98 -1.23
C SER A 219 2.90 -23.17 -0.48
N SER A 220 2.97 -23.29 0.86
CA SER A 220 1.85 -23.17 1.81
C SER A 220 1.03 -21.88 1.59
N LYS A 221 -0.14 -21.74 2.24
CA LYS A 221 -0.95 -20.50 2.22
C LYS A 221 -0.79 -19.67 3.50
N SER A 222 0.33 -19.83 4.20
CA SER A 222 0.54 -19.32 5.54
C SER A 222 0.51 -17.78 5.62
N TRP A 223 1.07 -17.09 4.63
CA TRP A 223 1.06 -15.63 4.58
C TRP A 223 -0.31 -15.08 4.23
N ALA A 224 -1.04 -15.76 3.34
CA ALA A 224 -2.40 -15.38 2.98
C ALA A 224 -3.34 -15.45 4.20
N GLU A 225 -3.20 -16.49 5.03
CA GLU A 225 -3.96 -16.66 6.27
C GLU A 225 -3.63 -15.56 7.29
N ARG A 226 -2.33 -15.27 7.50
CA ARG A 226 -1.89 -14.17 8.37
C ARG A 226 -2.43 -12.82 7.91
N TYR A 227 -2.36 -12.55 6.61
CA TYR A 227 -2.90 -11.34 6.02
C TYR A 227 -4.42 -11.23 6.25
N ALA A 228 -5.17 -12.31 5.98
CA ALA A 228 -6.62 -12.36 6.17
C ALA A 228 -7.03 -12.11 7.62
N LEU A 229 -6.37 -12.78 8.57
CA LEU A 229 -6.61 -12.60 10.01
C LEU A 229 -6.26 -11.17 10.45
N ARG A 230 -5.14 -10.63 10.00
CA ARG A 230 -4.72 -9.26 10.33
C ARG A 230 -5.71 -8.22 9.82
N CYS A 231 -6.25 -8.40 8.62
CA CYS A 231 -7.28 -7.49 8.10
C CYS A 231 -8.54 -7.51 8.95
N VAL A 232 -9.00 -8.67 9.41
CA VAL A 232 -10.17 -8.79 10.31
C VAL A 232 -9.89 -8.15 11.67
N GLU A 233 -8.73 -8.41 12.26
CA GLU A 233 -8.32 -7.82 13.53
C GLU A 233 -8.35 -6.28 13.48
N LEU A 234 -7.80 -5.69 12.41
CA LEU A 234 -7.72 -4.23 12.24
C LEU A 234 -9.08 -3.54 12.11
N VAL A 235 -10.14 -4.27 11.74
CA VAL A 235 -11.49 -3.72 11.58
C VAL A 235 -12.46 -4.19 12.66
N ALA A 236 -12.05 -5.08 13.56
CA ALA A 236 -12.91 -5.71 14.57
C ALA A 236 -13.59 -4.69 15.52
N SER A 237 -12.91 -3.57 15.80
CA SER A 237 -13.44 -2.49 16.65
C SER A 237 -14.27 -1.45 15.90
N THR A 238 -14.40 -1.57 14.57
CA THR A 238 -15.18 -0.64 13.76
C THR A 238 -16.61 -1.15 13.56
N PRO A 239 -17.63 -0.27 13.55
CA PRO A 239 -19.00 -0.67 13.24
C PRO A 239 -19.05 -1.37 11.88
N GLN A 240 -19.63 -2.58 11.87
CA GLN A 240 -19.85 -3.32 10.63
C GLN A 240 -20.81 -2.55 9.73
N VAL A 241 -20.64 -2.73 8.43
CA VAL A 241 -21.51 -2.07 7.47
C VAL A 241 -22.88 -2.72 7.53
N ALA A 242 -23.93 -1.92 7.72
CA ALA A 242 -25.30 -2.41 7.72
C ALA A 242 -25.81 -2.52 6.27
N TRP A 243 -26.57 -3.57 6.00
CA TRP A 243 -27.23 -3.76 4.71
C TRP A 243 -28.72 -3.45 4.85
N PRO A 244 -29.35 -2.80 3.85
CA PRO A 244 -30.80 -2.72 3.74
C PRO A 244 -31.46 -4.11 3.85
N ARG A 245 -32.74 -4.17 4.26
CA ARG A 245 -33.50 -5.42 4.15
C ARG A 245 -33.74 -5.73 2.69
N ARG A 246 -33.53 -6.98 2.28
CA ARG A 246 -33.79 -7.40 0.91
C ARG A 246 -35.30 -7.50 0.67
N THR A 247 -35.76 -7.04 -0.48
CA THR A 247 -37.13 -7.23 -0.96
C THR A 247 -37.21 -8.46 -1.86
N ALA A 248 -38.23 -9.29 -1.66
CA ALA A 248 -38.49 -10.44 -2.52
C ALA A 248 -38.86 -9.98 -3.94
N GLY A 249 -38.36 -10.69 -4.96
CA GLY A 249 -38.63 -10.38 -6.37
C GLY A 249 -37.60 -9.48 -7.05
N GLU A 250 -36.73 -8.80 -6.31
CA GLU A 250 -35.64 -8.00 -6.90
C GLU A 250 -34.54 -8.89 -7.50
N PRO A 251 -33.91 -8.46 -8.62
CA PRO A 251 -32.70 -9.09 -9.15
C PRO A 251 -31.61 -9.22 -8.10
N LEU A 252 -30.81 -10.28 -8.19
CA LEU A 252 -29.64 -10.47 -7.34
C LEU A 252 -28.54 -9.49 -7.75
N ARG A 253 -28.08 -8.66 -6.80
CA ARG A 253 -27.09 -7.62 -7.06
C ARG A 253 -25.68 -8.18 -6.88
N ILE A 254 -24.89 -8.11 -7.95
CA ILE A 254 -23.52 -8.63 -7.99
C ILE A 254 -22.56 -7.46 -8.16
N ALA A 255 -21.62 -7.31 -7.24
CA ALA A 255 -20.47 -6.43 -7.39
C ALA A 255 -19.24 -7.23 -7.84
N TYR A 256 -18.58 -6.83 -8.92
CA TYR A 256 -17.32 -7.40 -9.36
C TYR A 256 -16.16 -6.48 -9.02
N LEU A 257 -15.10 -6.99 -8.40
CA LEU A 257 -13.82 -6.28 -8.27
C LEU A 257 -12.88 -6.77 -9.35
N ILE A 258 -12.47 -5.88 -10.26
CA ILE A 258 -11.61 -6.22 -11.40
C ILE A 258 -10.41 -5.28 -11.47
N MET A 259 -9.23 -5.82 -11.80
CA MET A 259 -8.01 -5.06 -12.06
C MET A 259 -7.65 -5.16 -13.55
N PRO A 260 -7.93 -4.12 -14.35
CA PRO A 260 -7.63 -4.13 -15.77
C PRO A 260 -6.12 -4.11 -16.03
N GLY A 261 -5.71 -4.56 -17.22
CA GLY A 261 -4.30 -4.59 -17.62
C GLY A 261 -3.50 -5.78 -17.07
N THR A 262 -4.08 -6.57 -16.17
CA THR A 262 -3.50 -7.87 -15.75
C THR A 262 -4.49 -8.99 -16.04
N PRO A 263 -4.07 -10.10 -16.69
CA PRO A 263 -4.95 -11.24 -16.90
C PRO A 263 -5.48 -11.83 -15.58
N ILE A 264 -6.75 -12.22 -15.58
CA ILE A 264 -7.37 -13.00 -14.50
C ILE A 264 -6.89 -14.44 -14.66
N VAL A 265 -6.12 -14.94 -13.70
CA VAL A 265 -5.57 -16.31 -13.76
C VAL A 265 -6.29 -17.19 -12.76
N ILE A 266 -7.10 -18.15 -13.22
CA ILE A 266 -7.90 -19.06 -12.40
C ILE A 266 -7.47 -20.49 -12.71
N GLY A 267 -6.87 -21.19 -11.74
CA GLY A 267 -6.45 -22.58 -11.93
C GLY A 267 -5.44 -22.77 -13.06
N GLY A 268 -4.64 -21.75 -13.37
CA GLY A 268 -3.71 -21.73 -14.51
C GLY A 268 -4.33 -21.24 -15.83
N VAL A 269 -5.65 -21.07 -15.90
CA VAL A 269 -6.34 -20.50 -17.07
C VAL A 269 -6.21 -18.98 -17.04
N SER A 270 -5.59 -18.41 -18.06
CA SER A 270 -5.46 -16.96 -18.24
C SER A 270 -6.64 -16.42 -19.03
N VAL A 271 -7.36 -15.46 -18.45
CA VAL A 271 -8.52 -14.78 -19.05
C VAL A 271 -8.26 -13.29 -19.10
N GLU A 272 -8.45 -12.69 -20.27
CA GLU A 272 -8.40 -11.24 -20.41
C GLU A 272 -9.61 -10.61 -19.70
N PRO A 273 -9.43 -9.55 -18.87
CA PRO A 273 -10.51 -8.89 -18.13
C PRO A 273 -11.73 -8.53 -18.99
N GLY A 274 -11.54 -7.92 -20.15
CA GLY A 274 -12.60 -7.57 -21.10
C GLY A 274 -13.35 -8.78 -21.67
N ALA A 275 -12.67 -9.88 -21.98
CA ALA A 275 -13.29 -11.14 -22.40
C ALA A 275 -14.22 -11.70 -21.31
N TYR A 276 -13.76 -11.69 -20.05
CA TYR A 276 -14.57 -12.10 -18.92
C TYR A 276 -15.78 -11.16 -18.73
N LEU A 277 -15.58 -9.84 -18.82
CA LEU A 277 -16.66 -8.85 -18.73
C LEU A 277 -17.74 -9.06 -19.80
N ARG A 278 -17.35 -9.31 -21.06
CA ARG A 278 -18.31 -9.56 -22.16
C ARG A 278 -19.07 -10.87 -21.98
N ALA A 279 -18.36 -11.98 -21.76
CA ALA A 279 -18.97 -13.31 -21.76
C ALA A 279 -19.71 -13.66 -20.46
N VAL A 280 -19.30 -13.05 -19.34
CA VAL A 280 -19.86 -13.34 -18.01
C VAL A 280 -20.71 -12.17 -17.50
N VAL A 281 -20.11 -11.00 -17.31
CA VAL A 281 -20.79 -9.89 -16.60
C VAL A 281 -21.90 -9.26 -17.43
N ALA A 282 -21.64 -8.95 -18.69
CA ALA A 282 -22.63 -8.35 -19.61
C ALA A 282 -23.77 -9.30 -19.97
N ALA A 283 -23.52 -10.60 -19.93
CA ALA A 283 -24.45 -11.64 -20.40
C ALA A 283 -25.40 -12.16 -19.31
N HIS A 284 -25.37 -11.58 -18.11
CA HIS A 284 -26.34 -11.90 -17.07
C HIS A 284 -27.77 -11.49 -17.46
N PRO A 285 -28.78 -12.36 -17.25
CA PRO A 285 -30.18 -12.02 -17.51
C PRO A 285 -30.66 -10.99 -16.49
N ARG A 286 -31.09 -9.82 -16.98
CA ARG A 286 -31.37 -8.63 -16.16
C ARG A 286 -32.57 -8.79 -15.23
N GLU A 287 -33.49 -9.67 -15.58
CA GLU A 287 -34.66 -10.01 -14.77
C GLU A 287 -34.26 -10.75 -13.48
N ARG A 288 -33.05 -11.33 -13.46
CA ARG A 288 -32.55 -12.14 -12.34
C ARG A 288 -31.31 -11.55 -11.67
N PHE A 289 -30.50 -10.79 -12.39
CA PHE A 289 -29.23 -10.27 -11.90
C PHE A 289 -29.00 -8.81 -12.31
N ALA A 290 -28.51 -8.01 -11.36
CA ALA A 290 -28.06 -6.66 -11.58
C ALA A 290 -26.56 -6.57 -11.26
N ALA A 291 -25.71 -6.38 -12.27
CA ALA A 291 -24.27 -6.34 -12.09
C ALA A 291 -23.74 -4.91 -12.00
N LYS A 292 -22.75 -4.70 -11.11
CA LYS A 292 -21.94 -3.49 -11.01
C LYS A 292 -20.46 -3.89 -10.98
N VAL A 293 -19.62 -3.13 -11.67
CA VAL A 293 -18.18 -3.38 -11.76
C VAL A 293 -17.43 -2.26 -11.06
N TYR A 294 -16.58 -2.64 -10.11
CA TYR A 294 -15.62 -1.76 -9.46
C TYR A 294 -14.23 -2.03 -10.05
N VAL A 295 -13.68 -1.00 -10.68
CA VAL A 295 -12.35 -1.04 -11.31
C VAL A 295 -11.31 -0.68 -10.25
N VAL A 296 -10.38 -1.60 -10.00
CA VAL A 296 -9.31 -1.49 -9.01
C VAL A 296 -8.00 -1.10 -9.69
N GLY A 297 -7.31 -0.10 -9.13
CA GLY A 297 -6.05 0.42 -9.67
C GLY A 297 -6.26 1.67 -10.53
N ASP A 298 -5.24 2.04 -11.31
CA ASP A 298 -5.21 3.32 -12.02
C ASP A 298 -5.63 3.27 -13.49
N ALA A 299 -6.01 2.11 -13.99
CA ALA A 299 -6.46 1.92 -15.36
C ALA A 299 -7.65 2.85 -15.72
N ALA A 300 -7.64 3.30 -16.98
CA ALA A 300 -8.74 4.04 -17.61
C ALA A 300 -10.00 3.16 -17.67
N ILE A 301 -11.17 3.74 -17.39
CA ILE A 301 -12.46 3.02 -17.29
C ILE A 301 -13.17 3.01 -18.64
N GLU A 302 -12.87 3.99 -19.49
CA GLU A 302 -13.53 4.28 -20.75
C GLU A 302 -13.51 3.07 -21.69
N SER A 303 -12.36 2.40 -21.81
CA SER A 303 -12.20 1.22 -22.66
C SER A 303 -13.01 0.00 -22.19
N LEU A 304 -13.32 -0.09 -20.89
CA LEU A 304 -14.15 -1.16 -20.35
C LEU A 304 -15.64 -0.86 -20.47
N ALA A 305 -16.01 0.43 -20.40
CA ALA A 305 -17.38 0.87 -20.56
C ALA A 305 -17.93 0.51 -21.95
N GLU A 306 -17.10 0.58 -22.99
CA GLU A 306 -17.45 0.15 -24.36
C GLU A 306 -17.78 -1.35 -24.47
N LEU A 307 -17.25 -2.17 -23.54
CA LEU A 307 -17.46 -3.62 -23.54
C LEU A 307 -18.75 -4.04 -22.83
N LEU A 308 -19.40 -3.11 -22.12
CA LEU A 308 -20.48 -3.40 -21.21
C LEU A 308 -21.75 -2.66 -21.61
N PRO A 309 -22.93 -3.28 -21.46
CA PRO A 309 -24.17 -2.59 -21.73
C PRO A 309 -24.41 -1.49 -20.68
N ALA A 310 -25.14 -0.43 -21.06
CA ALA A 310 -25.44 0.71 -20.18
C ALA A 310 -26.10 0.36 -18.82
N THR A 311 -26.64 -0.85 -18.69
CA THR A 311 -27.22 -1.37 -17.44
C THR A 311 -26.18 -1.84 -16.43
N VAL A 312 -24.93 -2.09 -16.84
CA VAL A 312 -23.84 -2.48 -15.95
C VAL A 312 -23.06 -1.23 -15.59
N ALA A 313 -23.26 -0.74 -14.36
CA ALA A 313 -22.56 0.44 -13.88
C ALA A 313 -21.07 0.14 -13.65
N LEU A 314 -20.20 1.08 -14.01
CA LEU A 314 -18.76 1.06 -13.71
C LEU A 314 -18.38 2.17 -12.76
N GLU A 315 -17.52 1.87 -11.80
CA GLU A 315 -17.00 2.85 -10.85
C GLU A 315 -15.53 2.57 -10.53
N LYS A 316 -14.71 3.62 -10.43
CA LYS A 316 -13.33 3.49 -9.95
C LYS A 316 -13.35 3.26 -8.44
N LEU A 317 -12.66 2.23 -7.98
CA LEU A 317 -12.48 1.99 -6.56
C LEU A 317 -11.18 2.64 -6.09
N VAL A 318 -11.32 3.62 -5.20
CA VAL A 318 -10.16 4.28 -4.57
C VAL A 318 -9.54 3.31 -3.55
N ILE A 319 -8.24 3.07 -3.69
CA ILE A 319 -7.42 2.27 -2.78
C ILE A 319 -6.22 3.10 -2.26
N PRO A 320 -5.72 2.85 -1.03
CA PRO A 320 -6.18 1.85 -0.06
C PRO A 320 -7.61 2.13 0.45
N ALA A 321 -8.38 1.07 0.71
CA ALA A 321 -9.79 1.21 1.01
C ALA A 321 -10.04 1.74 2.44
N GLU A 322 -10.27 3.05 2.53
CA GLU A 322 -10.76 3.71 3.74
C GLU A 322 -12.17 3.22 4.12
N PRO A 323 -12.61 3.38 5.39
CA PRO A 323 -13.96 2.99 5.81
C PRO A 323 -15.08 3.55 4.92
N ALA A 324 -14.90 4.76 4.36
CA ALA A 324 -15.85 5.37 3.44
C ALA A 324 -16.01 4.57 2.13
N VAL A 325 -14.95 3.92 1.64
CA VAL A 325 -15.00 3.08 0.44
C VAL A 325 -15.90 1.87 0.68
N ALA A 326 -15.75 1.20 1.83
CA ALA A 326 -16.60 0.06 2.18
C ALA A 326 -18.08 0.43 2.29
N ARG A 327 -18.39 1.61 2.85
CA ARG A 327 -19.77 2.12 2.91
C ARG A 327 -20.34 2.37 1.52
N ARG A 328 -19.61 3.03 0.63
CA ARG A 328 -20.06 3.25 -0.76
C ARG A 328 -20.35 1.95 -1.51
N VAL A 329 -19.50 0.93 -1.34
CA VAL A 329 -19.77 -0.38 -1.93
C VAL A 329 -21.06 -0.98 -1.34
N ALA A 330 -21.26 -0.89 -0.03
CA ALA A 330 -22.49 -1.39 0.60
C ALA A 330 -23.75 -0.56 0.28
N GLU A 331 -23.63 0.73 -0.02
CA GLU A 331 -24.73 1.57 -0.49
C GLU A 331 -25.26 1.12 -1.86
N SER A 332 -24.42 0.45 -2.67
CA SER A 332 -24.90 -0.26 -3.88
C SER A 332 -25.64 -1.57 -3.57
N ASP A 333 -25.77 -1.90 -2.29
CA ASP A 333 -26.48 -3.03 -1.71
C ASP A 333 -26.20 -4.41 -2.36
N PRO A 334 -24.93 -4.80 -2.57
CA PRO A 334 -24.61 -6.06 -3.22
C PRO A 334 -25.00 -7.27 -2.36
N ASP A 335 -25.68 -8.23 -2.99
CA ASP A 335 -25.95 -9.54 -2.39
C ASP A 335 -24.68 -10.41 -2.45
N ALA A 336 -23.92 -10.30 -3.54
CA ALA A 336 -22.64 -10.96 -3.72
C ALA A 336 -21.58 -9.97 -4.20
N LEU A 337 -20.41 -10.01 -3.59
CA LEU A 337 -19.20 -9.38 -4.13
C LEU A 337 -18.23 -10.48 -4.58
N ILE A 338 -17.85 -10.44 -5.85
CA ILE A 338 -16.92 -11.37 -6.48
C ILE A 338 -15.58 -10.67 -6.68
N ASP A 339 -14.55 -11.18 -6.01
CA ASP A 339 -13.18 -10.71 -6.15
C ASP A 339 -12.43 -11.47 -7.26
N LEU A 340 -12.11 -10.76 -8.35
CA LEU A 340 -11.26 -11.25 -9.45
C LEU A 340 -9.82 -10.71 -9.33
N THR A 341 -9.55 -9.88 -8.33
CA THR A 341 -8.29 -9.16 -8.17
C THR A 341 -7.36 -9.89 -7.21
N GLY A 342 -7.90 -10.41 -6.11
CA GLY A 342 -7.13 -11.04 -5.05
C GLY A 342 -6.13 -10.09 -4.40
N MET A 343 -5.04 -10.67 -3.90
CA MET A 343 -3.96 -9.96 -3.22
C MET A 343 -3.08 -9.14 -4.16
N ARG A 344 -3.39 -9.00 -5.46
CA ARG A 344 -2.70 -8.06 -6.35
C ARG A 344 -3.02 -6.59 -6.00
N ALA A 345 -4.13 -6.35 -5.29
CA ALA A 345 -4.46 -5.06 -4.70
C ALA A 345 -4.67 -5.16 -3.18
N PRO A 346 -4.52 -4.05 -2.43
CA PRO A 346 -4.76 -4.00 -0.99
C PRO A 346 -6.27 -3.98 -0.63
N LEU A 347 -6.99 -5.04 -1.00
CA LEU A 347 -8.44 -5.17 -0.81
C LEU A 347 -8.84 -5.83 0.52
N GLY A 348 -7.90 -6.38 1.29
CA GLY A 348 -8.22 -7.18 2.47
C GLY A 348 -9.00 -6.41 3.54
N LEU A 349 -8.66 -5.14 3.77
CA LEU A 349 -9.40 -4.27 4.69
C LEU A 349 -10.79 -3.88 4.18
N LEU A 350 -11.02 -3.87 2.86
CA LEU A 350 -12.35 -3.71 2.30
C LEU A 350 -13.18 -4.95 2.59
N LEU A 351 -12.67 -6.13 2.22
CA LEU A 351 -13.37 -7.41 2.38
C LEU A 351 -13.66 -7.73 3.85
N ALA A 352 -12.72 -7.42 4.75
CA ALA A 352 -12.90 -7.61 6.19
C ALA A 352 -14.08 -6.80 6.78
N ARG A 353 -14.47 -5.67 6.14
CA ARG A 353 -15.62 -4.85 6.53
C ARG A 353 -16.96 -5.34 5.98
N ARG A 354 -16.96 -6.46 5.24
CA ARG A 354 -18.18 -7.10 4.70
C ARG A 354 -19.10 -6.12 3.93
N PRO A 355 -18.60 -5.49 2.86
CA PRO A 355 -19.39 -4.51 2.10
C PRO A 355 -20.52 -5.15 1.27
N ALA A 356 -20.65 -6.48 1.29
CA ALA A 356 -21.72 -7.26 0.67
C ALA A 356 -22.14 -8.39 1.61
N ARG A 357 -23.36 -8.92 1.41
CA ARG A 357 -23.90 -10.03 2.22
C ARG A 357 -23.08 -11.31 2.10
N THR A 358 -22.58 -11.59 0.90
CA THR A 358 -21.70 -12.72 0.62
C THR A 358 -20.46 -12.27 -0.15
N LEU A 359 -19.30 -12.84 0.20
CA LEU A 359 -18.02 -12.55 -0.45
C LEU A 359 -17.50 -13.82 -1.15
N TRP A 360 -17.13 -13.68 -2.41
CA TRP A 360 -16.78 -14.78 -3.30
C TRP A 360 -15.41 -14.59 -3.90
N THR A 361 -14.69 -15.69 -4.06
CA THR A 361 -13.43 -15.78 -4.81
C THR A 361 -13.44 -17.03 -5.69
N TYR A 362 -12.46 -17.16 -6.58
CA TYR A 362 -12.24 -18.38 -7.33
C TYR A 362 -11.26 -19.33 -6.63
N PRO A 363 -11.56 -20.64 -6.56
CA PRO A 363 -10.55 -21.65 -6.34
C PRO A 363 -9.42 -21.50 -7.36
N GLY A 364 -8.18 -21.39 -6.87
CA GLY A 364 -7.02 -21.27 -7.74
C GLY A 364 -6.86 -19.91 -8.43
N LEU A 365 -7.58 -18.86 -8.03
CA LEU A 365 -7.23 -17.49 -8.44
C LEU A 365 -5.78 -17.20 -8.03
N ALA A 366 -4.95 -16.75 -8.95
CA ALA A 366 -3.57 -16.38 -8.65
C ALA A 366 -3.54 -15.24 -7.63
N GLY A 367 -3.04 -15.54 -6.42
CA GLY A 367 -3.07 -14.60 -5.30
C GLY A 367 -4.46 -14.45 -4.65
N ALA A 368 -5.33 -15.46 -4.70
CA ALA A 368 -6.63 -15.42 -4.05
C ALA A 368 -6.52 -15.04 -2.56
N HIS A 369 -7.46 -14.23 -2.06
CA HIS A 369 -7.67 -14.16 -0.62
C HIS A 369 -8.15 -15.51 -0.07
N VAL A 370 -7.89 -15.74 1.22
CA VAL A 370 -8.30 -16.95 1.95
C VAL A 370 -9.22 -16.59 3.11
N ALA A 371 -9.95 -17.59 3.60
CA ALA A 371 -10.82 -17.43 4.77
C ALA A 371 -10.05 -16.77 5.93
N PRO A 372 -10.69 -15.90 6.72
CA PRO A 372 -12.12 -15.60 6.74
C PRO A 372 -12.60 -14.52 5.73
N LEU A 373 -11.74 -14.01 4.83
CA LEU A 373 -12.13 -12.91 3.93
C LEU A 373 -13.21 -13.34 2.92
N PRO A 374 -12.96 -14.20 1.92
CA PRO A 374 -14.04 -14.81 1.16
C PRO A 374 -14.83 -15.79 2.04
N MET A 375 -16.13 -15.89 1.77
CA MET A 375 -17.06 -16.82 2.43
C MET A 375 -17.39 -18.01 1.54
N HIS A 376 -17.36 -17.79 0.23
CA HIS A 376 -17.74 -18.78 -0.76
C HIS A 376 -16.70 -18.85 -1.87
N ALA A 377 -16.68 -20.01 -2.53
CA ALA A 377 -15.84 -20.26 -3.69
C ALA A 377 -16.72 -20.47 -4.92
N LEU A 378 -16.36 -19.84 -6.02
CA LEU A 378 -17.02 -20.01 -7.31
C LEU A 378 -16.64 -21.35 -7.96
N PRO A 379 -17.43 -21.84 -8.94
CA PRO A 379 -17.03 -22.98 -9.76
C PRO A 379 -15.67 -22.75 -10.43
N ALA A 380 -14.90 -23.81 -10.65
CA ALA A 380 -13.63 -23.75 -11.36
C ALA A 380 -13.83 -23.39 -12.83
N LEU A 381 -12.87 -22.67 -13.42
CA LEU A 381 -12.85 -22.34 -14.84
C LEU A 381 -11.93 -23.32 -15.58
N ALA A 382 -12.46 -23.95 -16.64
CA ALA A 382 -11.73 -24.98 -17.39
C ALA A 382 -10.84 -24.41 -18.52
N ALA A 383 -11.29 -23.35 -19.19
CA ALA A 383 -10.62 -22.71 -20.32
C ALA A 383 -11.12 -21.26 -20.48
N SER A 384 -10.46 -20.50 -21.34
CA SER A 384 -10.74 -19.07 -21.54
C SER A 384 -11.49 -18.76 -22.85
N ASP A 385 -11.88 -19.78 -23.62
CA ASP A 385 -12.70 -19.59 -24.81
C ASP A 385 -14.14 -19.17 -24.47
N GLU A 386 -14.79 -18.50 -25.41
CA GLU A 386 -16.09 -17.86 -25.21
C GLU A 386 -17.21 -18.85 -24.85
N GLN A 387 -17.18 -20.05 -25.42
CA GLN A 387 -18.16 -21.09 -25.13
C GLN A 387 -18.03 -21.58 -23.69
N VAL A 388 -16.78 -21.81 -23.23
CA VAL A 388 -16.51 -22.18 -21.84
C VAL A 388 -16.85 -21.05 -20.88
N LEU A 389 -16.53 -19.79 -21.19
CA LEU A 389 -16.93 -18.65 -20.36
C LEU A 389 -18.45 -18.50 -20.25
N THR A 390 -19.19 -18.83 -21.31
CA THR A 390 -20.66 -18.83 -21.30
C THR A 390 -21.21 -19.93 -20.39
N GLN A 391 -20.68 -21.15 -20.48
CA GLN A 391 -21.05 -22.25 -19.59
C GLN A 391 -20.70 -21.92 -18.13
N HIS A 392 -19.54 -21.29 -17.93
CA HIS A 392 -19.08 -20.85 -16.64
C HIS A 392 -20.00 -19.81 -16.00
N ARG A 393 -20.47 -18.82 -16.77
CA ARG A 393 -21.50 -17.87 -16.32
C ARG A 393 -22.74 -18.58 -15.79
N LEU A 394 -23.25 -19.58 -16.50
CA LEU A 394 -24.44 -20.34 -16.08
C LEU A 394 -24.20 -21.13 -14.78
N ALA A 395 -22.98 -21.64 -14.56
CA ALA A 395 -22.61 -22.29 -13.30
C ALA A 395 -22.53 -21.28 -12.15
N LEU A 396 -21.92 -20.12 -12.39
CA LEU A 396 -21.84 -19.01 -11.43
C LEU A 396 -23.23 -18.51 -11.03
N GLU A 397 -24.15 -18.31 -11.98
CA GLU A 397 -25.53 -17.87 -11.72
C GLU A 397 -26.31 -18.86 -10.85
N ARG A 398 -26.11 -20.17 -11.04
CA ARG A 398 -26.71 -21.21 -10.19
C ARG A 398 -26.16 -21.14 -8.76
N ALA A 399 -24.84 -21.09 -8.61
CA ALA A 399 -24.19 -21.01 -7.29
C ALA A 399 -24.63 -19.76 -6.51
N LEU A 400 -24.70 -18.60 -7.18
CA LEU A 400 -25.21 -17.36 -6.58
C LEU A 400 -26.67 -17.48 -6.17
N GLY A 401 -27.51 -18.08 -7.03
CA GLY A 401 -28.92 -18.31 -6.75
C GLY A 401 -29.16 -19.16 -5.51
N GLU A 402 -28.41 -20.25 -5.34
CA GLU A 402 -28.50 -21.17 -4.21
C GLU A 402 -28.02 -20.51 -2.91
N ALA A 403 -26.81 -19.93 -2.92
CA ALA A 403 -26.21 -19.35 -1.72
C ALA A 403 -26.90 -18.06 -1.24
N CYS A 404 -27.46 -17.27 -2.17
CA CYS A 404 -28.18 -16.04 -1.83
C CYS A 404 -29.70 -16.24 -1.67
N ALA A 405 -30.21 -17.47 -1.79
CA ALA A 405 -31.62 -17.78 -1.55
C ALA A 405 -32.01 -17.48 -0.09
N GLY A 406 -31.10 -17.76 0.86
CA GLY A 406 -31.27 -17.43 2.28
C GLY A 406 -31.24 -15.93 2.58
N CYS A 407 -30.79 -15.08 1.66
CA CYS A 407 -30.84 -13.62 1.80
C CYS A 407 -32.18 -13.00 1.37
N ARG A 408 -33.13 -13.80 0.85
CA ARG A 408 -34.46 -13.35 0.40
C ARG A 408 -35.55 -13.42 1.47
N ALA A 409 -35.26 -14.06 2.60
CA ALA A 409 -36.10 -14.09 3.80
C ALA A 409 -35.61 -13.03 4.79
#